data_AF-H3AKF2-F1
#
_entry.id   AF-H3AKF2-F1
#
_cell.length_a   1.000
_cell.length_b   1.000
_cell.length_c   1.000
_cell.angle_alpha   90.00
_cell.angle_beta   90.00
_cell.angle_gamma   90.00
#
_symmetry.space_group_name_H-M   'P 1'
#
loop_
_entity.id
_entity.type
_entity.pdbx_description
1 polymer ?
#
loop_
_entity_poly.entity_id
_entity_poly.type
_entity_poly.pdbx_seq_one_letter_code
_entity_poly.pdbx_strand_id
1 'polypeptide(L)'
;ADLHSEVSSVNTKLDSFSKRRIGEVEDWVYHLENMISEVHHLQDKCDDLENRACRSNLRIMGLPEGVEGKDPIAFVEKFLVDVLGEETFPGWVEVERAHHALRPRPRDGERPRILILKLLRYPDKVCILRKARELGQLTYLNQKIFFFPDVSAELQARRREFTEARQLCHSLQISFSLLHPAKLSLSLKDGPRFFTDPVEAVDFLKRLPESPRLGRASR
;
A
#
# COMPACT_ATOMS: atom_id res chain seq x y z
N ALA A 1 20.65 24.71 -67.41
CA ALA A 1 20.57 25.71 -66.33
C ALA A 1 19.20 25.70 -65.67
N ASP A 2 18.10 25.68 -66.42
CA ASP A 2 16.73 25.69 -65.89
C ASP A 2 16.35 24.50 -65.00
N LEU A 3 16.75 23.27 -65.34
CA LEU A 3 16.45 22.12 -64.48
C LEU A 3 17.11 22.22 -63.09
N HIS A 4 18.29 22.82 -63.01
CA HIS A 4 18.97 23.02 -61.73
C HIS A 4 18.31 24.10 -60.87
N SER A 5 17.73 25.15 -61.48
CA SER A 5 17.01 26.19 -60.74
C SER A 5 15.65 25.69 -60.25
N GLU A 6 14.93 24.89 -61.06
CA GLU A 6 13.67 24.24 -60.65
C GLU A 6 13.87 23.24 -59.52
N VAL A 7 14.86 22.34 -59.62
CA VAL A 7 15.18 21.39 -58.54
C VAL A 7 15.56 22.12 -57.25
N SER A 8 16.30 23.22 -57.34
CA SER A 8 16.63 24.06 -56.18
C SER A 8 15.39 24.72 -55.58
N SER A 9 14.44 25.17 -56.40
CA SER A 9 13.16 25.74 -55.95
C SER A 9 12.29 24.69 -55.25
N VAL A 10 12.23 23.47 -55.80
CA VAL A 10 11.49 22.35 -55.16
C VAL A 10 12.13 21.97 -53.83
N ASN A 11 13.46 21.88 -53.76
CA ASN A 11 14.16 21.55 -52.52
C ASN A 11 13.91 22.58 -51.41
N THR A 12 13.91 23.88 -51.73
CA THR A 12 13.63 24.93 -50.73
C THR A 12 12.18 24.91 -50.23
N LYS A 13 11.22 24.62 -51.11
CA LYS A 13 9.80 24.42 -50.71
C LYS A 13 9.61 23.15 -49.88
N LEU A 14 10.30 22.07 -50.24
CA LEU A 14 10.25 20.81 -49.50
C LEU A 14 10.88 20.97 -48.11
N ASP A 15 12.01 21.68 -48.01
CA ASP A 15 12.66 22.00 -46.74
C ASP A 15 11.78 22.87 -45.85
N SER A 16 11.15 23.92 -46.40
CA SER A 16 10.24 24.78 -45.62
C SER A 16 8.99 24.03 -45.15
N PHE A 17 8.41 23.18 -45.99
CA PHE A 17 7.28 22.32 -45.61
C PHE A 17 7.69 21.29 -44.55
N SER A 18 8.86 20.67 -44.69
CA SER A 18 9.39 19.70 -43.73
C SER A 18 9.64 20.36 -42.38
N LYS A 19 10.30 21.52 -42.36
CA LYS A 19 10.53 22.30 -41.13
C LYS A 19 9.23 22.67 -40.43
N ARG A 20 8.21 23.09 -41.18
CA ARG A 20 6.90 23.42 -40.61
C ARG A 20 6.23 22.19 -39.98
N ARG A 21 6.19 21.07 -40.70
CA ARG A 21 5.60 19.82 -40.17
C ARG A 21 6.36 19.27 -38.98
N ILE A 22 7.69 19.33 -39.01
CA ILE A 22 8.55 18.90 -37.90
C ILE A 22 8.28 19.81 -36.68
N GLY A 23 8.26 21.13 -36.86
CA GLY A 23 7.94 22.06 -35.77
C GLY A 23 6.55 21.82 -35.17
N GLU A 24 5.52 21.61 -36.00
CA GLU A 24 4.19 21.25 -35.51
C GLU A 24 4.22 19.96 -34.68
N VAL A 25 4.93 18.91 -35.15
CA VAL A 25 5.07 17.65 -34.42
C VAL A 25 5.86 17.82 -33.12
N GLU A 26 6.94 18.62 -33.12
CA GLU A 26 7.73 18.93 -31.92
C GLU A 26 6.89 19.64 -30.86
N ASP A 27 6.07 20.62 -31.26
CA ASP A 27 5.13 21.30 -30.37
C ASP A 27 4.10 20.31 -29.79
N TRP A 28 3.55 19.41 -30.62
CA TRP A 28 2.63 18.36 -30.17
C TRP A 28 3.29 17.41 -29.18
N VAL A 29 4.52 16.97 -29.44
CA VAL A 29 5.28 16.09 -28.53
C VAL A 29 5.51 16.80 -27.20
N TYR A 30 5.93 18.06 -27.21
CA TYR A 30 6.12 18.87 -26.02
C TYR A 30 4.82 19.00 -25.20
N HIS A 31 3.68 19.25 -25.86
CA HIS A 31 2.39 19.31 -25.19
C HIS A 31 1.97 17.96 -24.59
N LEU A 32 2.20 16.86 -25.31
CA LEU A 32 1.91 15.52 -24.80
C LEU A 32 2.77 15.16 -23.59
N GLU A 33 4.07 15.46 -23.61
CA GLU A 33 4.97 15.24 -22.47
C GLU A 33 4.54 16.03 -21.23
N ASN A 34 4.11 17.27 -21.41
CA ASN A 34 3.56 18.08 -20.33
C ASN A 34 2.24 17.50 -19.79
N MET A 35 1.34 17.05 -20.67
CA MET A 35 0.08 16.42 -20.24
C MET A 35 0.32 15.11 -19.49
N ILE A 36 1.26 14.28 -19.94
CA ILE A 36 1.64 13.03 -19.24
C ILE A 36 2.19 13.36 -17.85
N SER A 37 3.05 14.38 -17.75
CA SER A 37 3.62 14.82 -16.47
C SER A 37 2.54 15.30 -15.50
N GLU A 38 1.56 16.07 -15.99
CA GLU A 38 0.43 16.55 -15.18
C GLU A 38 -0.48 15.38 -14.74
N VAL A 39 -0.74 14.41 -15.62
CA VAL A 39 -1.51 13.21 -15.28
C VAL A 39 -0.82 12.42 -14.17
N HIS A 40 0.50 12.21 -14.24
CA HIS A 40 1.25 11.55 -13.18
C HIS A 40 1.18 12.35 -11.86
N HIS A 41 1.33 13.67 -11.92
CA HIS A 41 1.22 14.52 -10.74
C HIS A 41 -0.16 14.41 -10.07
N LEU A 42 -1.22 14.44 -10.86
CA LEU A 42 -2.59 14.29 -10.37
C LEU A 42 -2.86 12.89 -9.80
N GLN A 43 -2.32 11.84 -10.42
CA GLN A 43 -2.41 10.47 -9.91
C GLN A 43 -1.75 10.35 -8.54
N ASP A 44 -0.53 10.83 -8.38
CA ASP A 44 0.19 10.80 -7.10
C ASP A 44 -0.53 11.63 -6.01
N LYS A 45 -1.10 12.77 -6.39
CA LYS A 45 -1.89 13.61 -5.47
C LYS A 45 -3.19 12.91 -5.04
N CYS A 46 -3.89 12.25 -5.96
CA CYS A 46 -5.08 11.47 -5.64
C CYS A 46 -4.76 10.32 -4.69
N ASP A 47 -3.67 9.58 -4.94
CA ASP A 47 -3.21 8.49 -4.08
C ASP A 47 -2.87 8.98 -2.66
N ASP A 48 -2.14 10.10 -2.54
CA ASP A 48 -1.80 10.70 -1.25
C ASP A 48 -3.05 11.19 -0.48
N LEU A 49 -4.02 11.79 -1.17
CA LEU A 49 -5.28 12.22 -0.57
C LEU A 49 -6.12 11.04 -0.06
N GLU A 50 -6.22 9.96 -0.84
CA GLU A 50 -6.92 8.75 -0.43
C GLU A 50 -6.28 8.13 0.81
N ASN A 51 -4.94 7.99 0.82
CA ASN A 51 -4.22 7.45 1.97
C ASN A 51 -4.30 8.33 3.22
N ARG A 52 -4.38 9.66 3.06
CA ARG A 52 -4.66 10.59 4.17
C ARG A 52 -6.06 10.40 4.73
N ALA A 53 -7.07 10.26 3.87
CA ALA A 53 -8.45 10.05 4.27
C ALA A 53 -8.65 8.72 5.02
N CYS A 54 -7.94 7.67 4.59
CA CYS A 54 -7.98 6.34 5.21
C CYS A 54 -6.98 6.17 6.37
N ARG A 55 -6.25 7.21 6.78
CA ARG A 55 -5.16 7.07 7.76
C ARG A 55 -5.61 6.52 9.11
N SER A 56 -6.84 6.79 9.55
CA SER A 56 -7.41 6.26 10.80
C SER A 56 -8.27 5.00 10.59
N ASN A 57 -8.33 4.47 9.38
CA ASN A 57 -9.15 3.31 9.07
C ASN A 57 -8.39 1.99 9.32
N LEU A 58 -9.14 0.96 9.73
CA LEU A 58 -8.69 -0.42 9.88
C LEU A 58 -9.59 -1.38 9.13
N ARG A 59 -8.98 -2.49 8.71
CA ARG A 59 -9.63 -3.63 8.09
C ARG A 59 -9.54 -4.82 9.03
N ILE A 60 -10.67 -5.37 9.42
CA ILE A 60 -10.78 -6.61 10.19
C ILE A 60 -11.16 -7.72 9.22
N MET A 61 -10.36 -8.79 9.18
CA MET A 61 -10.61 -9.98 8.36
C MET A 61 -10.91 -11.18 9.23
N GLY A 62 -11.84 -12.03 8.78
CA GLY A 62 -12.22 -13.28 9.46
C GLY A 62 -13.35 -13.14 10.47
N LEU A 63 -13.90 -11.93 10.65
CA LEU A 63 -15.04 -11.69 11.52
C LEU A 63 -16.31 -12.34 10.91
N PRO A 64 -17.03 -13.22 11.62
CA PRO A 64 -18.21 -13.88 11.08
C PRO A 64 -19.33 -12.88 10.74
N GLU A 65 -20.07 -13.11 9.66
CA GLU A 65 -21.13 -12.18 9.22
C GLU A 65 -22.30 -12.13 10.21
N GLY A 66 -22.68 -10.92 10.65
CA GLY A 66 -23.89 -10.67 11.43
C GLY A 66 -23.71 -10.74 12.94
N VAL A 67 -22.49 -10.98 13.43
CA VAL A 67 -22.16 -10.91 14.86
C VAL A 67 -22.29 -9.49 15.41
N GLU A 68 -22.21 -8.49 14.54
CA GLU A 68 -22.35 -7.07 14.85
C GLU A 68 -23.77 -6.68 15.27
N GLY A 69 -24.76 -7.49 14.89
CA GLY A 69 -26.17 -7.20 15.13
C GLY A 69 -26.62 -5.91 14.45
N LYS A 70 -27.35 -5.07 15.20
CA LYS A 70 -27.93 -3.81 14.68
C LYS A 70 -27.00 -2.60 14.82
N ASP A 71 -25.99 -2.69 15.68
CA ASP A 71 -25.07 -1.61 15.99
C ASP A 71 -23.61 -2.06 15.83
N PRO A 72 -23.05 -1.93 14.62
CA PRO A 72 -21.67 -2.28 14.35
C PRO A 72 -20.64 -1.46 15.13
N ILE A 73 -20.98 -0.24 15.53
CA ILE A 73 -20.04 0.64 16.25
C ILE A 73 -19.86 0.10 17.67
N ALA A 74 -20.96 -0.02 18.43
CA ALA A 74 -20.91 -0.54 19.79
C ALA A 74 -20.38 -1.98 19.85
N PHE A 75 -20.62 -2.79 18.80
CA PHE A 75 -20.00 -4.10 18.67
C PHE A 75 -18.48 -4.00 18.55
N VAL A 76 -17.96 -3.19 17.62
CA VAL A 76 -16.51 -3.09 17.37
C VAL A 76 -15.77 -2.59 18.60
N GLU A 77 -16.34 -1.62 19.33
CA GLU A 77 -15.74 -1.09 20.55
C GLU A 77 -15.53 -2.19 21.60
N LYS A 78 -16.54 -3.02 21.84
CA LYS A 78 -16.46 -4.17 22.75
C LYS A 78 -15.53 -5.25 22.21
N PHE A 79 -15.68 -5.60 20.94
CA PHE A 79 -14.89 -6.62 20.25
C PHE A 79 -13.38 -6.33 20.32
N LEU A 80 -12.97 -5.06 20.16
CA LEU A 80 -11.56 -4.68 20.25
C LEU A 80 -11.00 -4.92 21.65
N VAL A 81 -11.77 -4.62 22.69
CA VAL A 81 -11.40 -4.89 24.08
C VAL A 81 -11.33 -6.41 24.35
N ASP A 82 -12.33 -7.17 23.90
CA ASP A 82 -12.38 -8.63 24.09
C ASP A 82 -11.18 -9.35 23.45
N VAL A 83 -10.76 -8.91 22.26
CA VAL A 83 -9.71 -9.58 21.47
C VAL A 83 -8.30 -9.09 21.83
N LEU A 84 -8.14 -7.82 22.21
CA LEU A 84 -6.82 -7.21 22.45
C LEU A 84 -6.51 -6.99 23.93
N GLY A 85 -7.48 -7.14 24.82
CA GLY A 85 -7.35 -6.91 26.26
C GLY A 85 -7.62 -5.46 26.65
N GLU A 86 -8.21 -5.27 27.83
CA GLU A 86 -8.52 -3.95 28.41
C GLU A 86 -7.26 -3.10 28.60
N GLU A 87 -6.12 -3.72 28.90
CA GLU A 87 -4.85 -3.02 29.14
C GLU A 87 -4.28 -2.34 27.88
N THR A 88 -4.78 -2.70 26.70
CA THR A 88 -4.34 -2.11 25.43
C THR A 88 -4.83 -0.68 25.26
N PHE A 89 -5.93 -0.33 25.92
CA PHE A 89 -6.60 0.94 25.74
C PHE A 89 -6.56 1.73 27.05
N PRO A 90 -5.93 2.91 27.09
CA PRO A 90 -5.92 3.76 28.28
C PRO A 90 -7.30 4.41 28.57
N GLY A 91 -8.37 3.96 27.89
CA GLY A 91 -9.73 4.48 27.92
C GLY A 91 -10.62 3.72 26.92
N TRP A 92 -11.77 4.30 26.57
CA TRP A 92 -12.61 3.73 25.51
C TRP A 92 -11.96 3.91 24.12
N VAL A 93 -12.26 3.00 23.21
CA VAL A 93 -11.93 3.18 21.79
C VAL A 93 -13.10 3.87 21.12
N GLU A 94 -12.87 5.01 20.48
CA GLU A 94 -13.92 5.75 19.79
C GLU A 94 -13.95 5.35 18.31
N VAL A 95 -15.03 4.68 17.92
CA VAL A 95 -15.25 4.25 16.54
C VAL A 95 -16.23 5.22 15.86
N GLU A 96 -15.77 5.94 14.84
CA GLU A 96 -16.60 6.88 14.08
C GLU A 96 -17.56 6.14 13.14
N ARG A 97 -17.09 5.05 12.54
CA ARG A 97 -17.86 4.27 11.56
C ARG A 97 -17.36 2.83 11.51
N ALA A 98 -18.28 1.89 11.37
CA ALA A 98 -17.97 0.49 11.10
C ALA A 98 -18.98 -0.09 10.09
N HIS A 99 -18.49 -0.75 9.05
CA HIS A 99 -19.32 -1.36 8.01
C HIS A 99 -18.57 -2.47 7.27
N HIS A 100 -19.29 -3.44 6.70
CA HIS A 100 -18.67 -4.40 5.80
C HIS A 100 -18.34 -3.77 4.45
N ALA A 101 -17.29 -4.29 3.81
CA ALA A 101 -16.94 -3.96 2.44
C ALA A 101 -18.15 -4.16 1.51
N LEU A 102 -18.31 -3.24 0.55
CA LEU A 102 -19.43 -3.20 -0.39
C LEU A 102 -19.32 -4.32 -1.42
N ARG A 103 -19.68 -5.53 -1.00
CA ARG A 103 -19.82 -6.72 -1.85
C ARG A 103 -21.02 -7.55 -1.37
N PRO A 104 -21.59 -8.41 -2.26
CA PRO A 104 -22.68 -9.31 -1.88
C PRO A 104 -22.33 -10.12 -0.64
N ARG A 105 -23.32 -10.33 0.23
CA ARG A 105 -23.15 -11.15 1.43
C ARG A 105 -22.76 -12.57 0.98
N PRO A 106 -21.67 -13.13 1.51
CA PRO A 106 -21.24 -14.48 1.18
C PRO A 106 -22.27 -15.50 1.65
N ARG A 107 -22.28 -16.67 0.99
CA ARG A 107 -23.08 -17.82 1.44
C ARG A 107 -22.49 -18.43 2.70
N ASP A 108 -23.27 -19.23 3.41
CA ASP A 108 -22.77 -19.97 4.57
C ASP A 108 -21.59 -20.86 4.17
N GLY A 109 -20.48 -20.75 4.90
CA GLY A 109 -19.22 -21.45 4.63
C GLY A 109 -18.25 -20.72 3.69
N GLU A 110 -18.68 -19.66 3.01
CA GLU A 110 -17.77 -18.79 2.25
C GLU A 110 -17.03 -17.82 3.19
N ARG A 111 -15.94 -17.22 2.68
CA ARG A 111 -15.13 -16.27 3.46
C ARG A 111 -15.95 -15.01 3.80
N PRO A 112 -16.02 -14.62 5.09
CA PRO A 112 -16.71 -13.39 5.51
C PRO A 112 -16.14 -12.13 4.83
N ARG A 113 -16.97 -11.10 4.72
CA ARG A 113 -16.54 -9.79 4.20
C ARG A 113 -15.65 -9.10 5.23
N ILE A 114 -14.69 -8.35 4.70
CA ILE A 114 -13.82 -7.50 5.50
C ILE A 114 -14.71 -6.42 6.15
N LEU A 115 -14.58 -6.26 7.47
CA LEU A 115 -15.16 -5.12 8.18
C LEU A 115 -14.18 -3.96 8.09
N ILE A 116 -14.64 -2.82 7.59
CA ILE A 116 -13.88 -1.57 7.52
C ILE A 116 -14.41 -0.65 8.60
N LEU A 117 -13.51 -0.20 9.48
CA LEU A 117 -13.84 0.75 10.54
C LEU A 117 -12.95 1.98 10.46
N LYS A 118 -13.46 3.12 10.93
CA LYS A 118 -12.75 4.37 11.08
C LYS A 118 -12.70 4.71 12.55
N LEU A 119 -11.49 4.83 13.08
CA LEU A 119 -11.25 5.30 14.45
C LEU A 119 -11.23 6.81 14.47
N LEU A 120 -11.72 7.39 15.57
CA LEU A 120 -11.65 8.84 15.76
C LEU A 120 -10.20 9.31 15.89
N ARG A 121 -9.35 8.51 16.55
CA ARG A 121 -7.97 8.87 16.87
C ARG A 121 -6.97 7.94 16.17
N TYR A 122 -6.02 8.55 15.45
CA TYR A 122 -4.94 7.80 14.79
C TYR A 122 -4.05 7.00 15.76
N PRO A 123 -3.69 7.49 16.96
CA PRO A 123 -2.90 6.72 17.93
C PRO A 123 -3.52 5.36 18.29
N ASP A 124 -4.85 5.29 18.41
CA ASP A 124 -5.56 4.05 18.73
C ASP A 124 -5.35 3.01 17.64
N LYS A 125 -5.36 3.45 16.37
CA LYS A 125 -5.02 2.60 15.21
C LYS A 125 -3.64 1.95 15.37
N VAL A 126 -2.65 2.77 15.70
CA VAL A 126 -1.26 2.33 15.85
C VAL A 126 -1.14 1.36 17.01
N CYS A 127 -1.82 1.64 18.13
CA CYS A 127 -1.85 0.75 19.28
C CYS A 127 -2.46 -0.61 18.94
N ILE A 128 -3.63 -0.64 18.30
CA ILE A 128 -4.32 -1.86 17.85
C ILE A 128 -3.41 -2.69 16.96
N LEU A 129 -2.80 -2.08 15.93
CA LEU A 129 -1.93 -2.80 14.99
C LEU A 129 -0.66 -3.33 15.67
N ARG A 130 -0.12 -2.61 16.65
CA ARG A 130 1.05 -3.05 17.42
C ARG A 130 0.67 -4.24 18.31
N LYS A 131 -0.37 -4.11 19.13
CA LYS A 131 -0.83 -5.15 20.03
C LYS A 131 -1.23 -6.42 19.28
N ALA A 132 -1.92 -6.28 18.15
CA ALA A 132 -2.27 -7.43 17.31
C ALA A 132 -1.05 -8.20 16.79
N ARG A 133 0.07 -7.53 16.51
CA ARG A 133 1.32 -8.18 16.13
C ARG A 133 2.00 -8.86 17.31
N GLU A 134 1.96 -8.25 18.50
CA GLU A 134 2.53 -8.80 19.73
C GLU A 134 1.82 -10.10 20.17
N LEU A 135 0.49 -10.09 20.13
CA LEU A 135 -0.34 -11.26 20.45
C LEU A 135 -0.26 -12.36 19.37
N GLY A 136 0.08 -11.98 18.13
CA GLY A 136 0.25 -12.92 17.03
C GLY A 136 -1.07 -13.46 16.51
N GLN A 137 -1.41 -14.71 16.86
CA GLN A 137 -2.63 -15.34 16.37
C GLN A 137 -3.83 -14.94 17.26
N LEU A 138 -4.76 -14.19 16.68
CA LEU A 138 -5.99 -13.78 17.35
C LEU A 138 -7.17 -14.64 16.89
N THR A 139 -8.09 -14.92 17.81
CA THR A 139 -9.31 -15.69 17.53
C THR A 139 -10.53 -15.06 18.17
N TYR A 140 -11.65 -15.09 17.47
CA TYR A 140 -12.96 -14.68 17.97
C TYR A 140 -14.00 -15.69 17.49
N LEU A 141 -14.81 -16.24 18.40
CA LEU A 141 -15.78 -17.31 18.10
C LEU A 141 -15.15 -18.48 17.31
N ASN A 142 -13.96 -18.92 17.74
CA ASN A 142 -13.15 -19.96 17.08
C ASN A 142 -12.70 -19.65 15.63
N GLN A 143 -12.88 -18.43 15.15
CA GLN A 143 -12.40 -17.97 13.85
C GLN A 143 -11.13 -17.13 14.01
N LYS A 144 -10.18 -17.28 13.08
CA LYS A 144 -8.96 -16.47 13.08
C LYS A 144 -9.26 -15.05 12.63
N ILE A 145 -8.80 -14.08 13.41
CA ILE A 145 -8.97 -12.67 13.11
C ILE A 145 -7.64 -12.03 12.73
N PHE A 146 -7.68 -11.12 11.77
CA PHE A 146 -6.53 -10.32 11.38
C PHE A 146 -6.88 -8.83 11.27
N PHE A 147 -5.97 -7.99 11.73
CA PHE A 147 -6.04 -6.54 11.62
C PHE A 147 -5.06 -6.02 10.57
N PHE A 148 -5.55 -5.22 9.63
CA PHE A 148 -4.73 -4.58 8.60
C PHE A 148 -5.04 -3.10 8.46
N PRO A 149 -4.03 -2.26 8.11
CA PRO A 149 -4.29 -0.90 7.68
C PRO A 149 -5.18 -0.88 6.45
N ASP A 150 -6.08 0.10 6.38
CA ASP A 150 -6.75 0.46 5.13
C ASP A 150 -5.83 1.41 4.35
N VAL A 151 -5.54 1.06 3.09
CA VAL A 151 -4.64 1.79 2.18
C VAL A 151 -5.25 1.78 0.79
N SER A 152 -4.89 2.76 -0.04
CA SER A 152 -5.35 2.82 -1.44
C SER A 152 -4.93 1.58 -2.23
N ALA A 153 -5.63 1.33 -3.34
CA ALA A 153 -5.31 0.21 -4.22
C ALA A 153 -3.90 0.31 -4.82
N GLU A 154 -3.51 1.53 -5.21
CA GLU A 154 -2.20 1.84 -5.78
C GLU A 154 -1.09 1.58 -4.75
N LEU A 155 -1.24 2.10 -3.52
CA LEU A 155 -0.28 1.83 -2.45
C LEU A 155 -0.22 0.34 -2.10
N GLN A 156 -1.37 -0.35 -2.13
CA GLN A 156 -1.41 -1.78 -1.91
C GLN A 156 -0.64 -2.54 -3.00
N ALA A 157 -0.76 -2.13 -4.27
CA ALA A 157 -0.03 -2.72 -5.39
C ALA A 157 1.49 -2.55 -5.22
N ARG A 158 1.97 -1.32 -4.97
CA ARG A 158 3.39 -1.03 -4.69
C ARG A 158 3.91 -1.87 -3.52
N ARG A 159 3.13 -2.04 -2.46
CA ARG A 159 3.50 -2.91 -1.31
C ARG A 159 3.51 -4.40 -1.64
N ARG A 160 2.72 -4.86 -2.61
CA ARG A 160 2.72 -6.26 -3.06
C ARG A 160 4.00 -6.61 -3.81
N GLU A 161 4.64 -5.66 -4.48
CA GLU A 161 5.93 -5.90 -5.16
C GLU A 161 7.02 -6.36 -4.18
N PHE A 162 7.01 -5.85 -2.95
CA PHE A 162 7.91 -6.29 -1.88
C PHE A 162 7.57 -7.67 -1.29
N THR A 163 6.64 -8.45 -1.86
CA THR A 163 6.26 -9.75 -1.29
C THR A 163 7.40 -10.76 -1.34
N GLU A 164 8.15 -10.84 -2.44
CA GLU A 164 9.32 -11.73 -2.55
C GLU A 164 10.39 -11.35 -1.52
N ALA A 165 10.73 -10.06 -1.44
CA ALA A 165 11.69 -9.55 -0.45
C ALA A 165 11.27 -9.91 0.99
N ARG A 166 9.98 -9.74 1.33
CA ARG A 166 9.46 -10.10 2.67
C ARG A 166 9.55 -11.59 2.95
N GLN A 167 9.28 -12.45 1.97
CA GLN A 167 9.42 -13.90 2.11
C GLN A 167 10.88 -14.28 2.38
N LEU A 168 11.83 -13.68 1.66
CA LEU A 168 13.26 -13.87 1.89
C LEU A 168 13.70 -13.38 3.29
N CYS A 169 13.17 -12.25 3.75
CA CYS A 169 13.44 -11.80 5.13
C CYS A 169 12.94 -12.82 6.16
N HIS A 170 11.77 -13.42 5.95
CA HIS A 170 11.25 -14.47 6.83
C HIS A 170 12.13 -15.73 6.81
N SER A 171 12.58 -16.18 5.63
CA SER A 171 13.46 -17.36 5.54
C SER A 171 14.83 -17.12 6.18
N LEU A 172 15.37 -15.90 6.05
CA LEU A 172 16.63 -15.48 6.65
C LEU A 172 16.49 -15.04 8.12
N GLN A 173 15.27 -15.06 8.68
CA GLN A 173 14.96 -14.60 10.05
C GLN A 173 15.40 -13.15 10.34
N ILE A 174 15.36 -12.29 9.33
CA ILE A 174 15.69 -10.87 9.46
C ILE A 174 14.43 -10.09 9.85
N SER A 175 14.50 -9.32 10.93
CA SER A 175 13.43 -8.39 11.31
C SER A 175 13.29 -7.29 10.25
N PHE A 176 12.07 -7.09 9.76
CA PHE A 176 11.79 -6.07 8.75
C PHE A 176 10.52 -5.28 9.07
N SER A 177 10.37 -4.13 8.42
CA SER A 177 9.18 -3.29 8.49
C SER A 177 8.95 -2.62 7.14
N LEU A 178 7.70 -2.60 6.68
CA LEU A 178 7.31 -1.89 5.46
C LEU A 178 6.73 -0.53 5.85
N LEU A 179 7.55 0.52 5.69
CA LEU A 179 7.21 1.89 6.05
C LEU A 179 6.34 2.53 4.96
N HIS A 180 5.52 3.51 5.37
CA HIS A 180 4.74 4.31 4.43
C HIS A 180 5.65 5.16 3.54
N PRO A 181 5.37 5.29 2.23
CA PRO A 181 4.34 4.57 1.48
C PRO A 181 4.70 3.09 1.26
N ALA A 182 5.81 2.80 0.59
CA ALA A 182 6.30 1.44 0.31
C ALA A 182 7.84 1.43 0.38
N LYS A 183 8.39 1.56 1.58
CA LYS A 183 9.84 1.49 1.83
C LYS A 183 10.15 0.32 2.76
N LEU A 184 10.91 -0.66 2.28
CA LEU A 184 11.30 -1.81 3.09
C LEU A 184 12.48 -1.42 3.98
N SER A 185 12.29 -1.53 5.30
CA SER A 185 13.33 -1.35 6.29
C SER A 185 13.75 -2.71 6.84
N LEU A 186 15.05 -3.01 6.79
CA LEU A 186 15.65 -4.21 7.38
C LEU A 186 16.43 -3.83 8.62
N SER A 187 16.23 -4.54 9.72
CA SER A 187 17.05 -4.40 10.93
C SER A 187 18.21 -5.39 10.87
N LEU A 188 19.37 -4.90 10.42
CA LEU A 188 20.61 -5.68 10.34
C LEU A 188 21.52 -5.37 11.54
N LYS A 189 22.52 -6.21 11.78
CA LYS A 189 23.53 -6.00 12.84
C LYS A 189 24.31 -4.69 12.64
N ASP A 190 24.56 -4.32 11.39
CA ASP A 190 25.29 -3.10 11.02
C ASP A 190 24.39 -1.84 11.00
N GLY A 191 23.12 -1.97 11.40
CA GLY A 191 22.14 -0.89 11.42
C GLY A 191 20.97 -1.08 10.44
N PRO A 192 19.95 -0.20 10.51
CA PRO A 192 18.80 -0.29 9.64
C PRO A 192 19.16 0.08 8.20
N ARG A 193 18.75 -0.74 7.23
CA ARG A 193 18.84 -0.44 5.79
C ARG A 193 17.45 -0.22 5.20
N PHE A 194 17.36 0.68 4.22
CA PHE A 194 16.10 1.05 3.59
C PHE A 194 16.17 0.81 2.08
N PHE A 195 15.13 0.21 1.54
CA PHE A 195 14.97 -0.04 0.10
C PHE A 195 13.67 0.58 -0.39
N THR A 196 13.75 1.31 -1.49
CA THR A 196 12.59 1.85 -2.20
C THR A 196 12.28 1.03 -3.46
N ASP A 197 13.29 0.37 -4.03
CA ASP A 197 13.14 -0.56 -5.14
C ASP A 197 13.04 -2.02 -4.63
N PRO A 198 11.95 -2.75 -4.97
CA PRO A 198 11.83 -4.17 -4.68
C PRO A 198 12.96 -5.03 -5.25
N VAL A 199 13.46 -4.71 -6.45
CA VAL A 199 14.49 -5.52 -7.13
C VAL A 199 15.82 -5.42 -6.38
N GLU A 200 16.23 -4.20 -6.05
CA GLU A 200 17.42 -3.96 -5.23
C GLU A 200 17.34 -4.67 -3.87
N ALA A 201 16.18 -4.65 -3.22
CA ALA A 201 15.96 -5.34 -1.96
C ALA A 201 16.15 -6.85 -2.08
N VAL A 202 15.60 -7.46 -3.13
CA VAL A 202 15.72 -8.90 -3.39
C VAL A 202 17.17 -9.29 -3.71
N ASP A 203 17.84 -8.53 -4.57
CA ASP A 203 19.24 -8.76 -4.93
C ASP A 203 20.16 -8.65 -3.71
N PHE A 204 19.91 -7.67 -2.85
CA PHE A 204 20.64 -7.53 -1.60
C PHE A 204 20.43 -8.75 -0.68
N LEU A 205 19.18 -9.20 -0.50
CA LEU A 205 18.85 -10.35 0.36
C LEU A 205 19.44 -11.66 -0.18
N LYS A 206 19.49 -11.86 -1.50
CA LYS A 206 20.10 -13.05 -2.14
C LYS A 206 21.62 -13.09 -1.98
N ARG A 207 22.28 -11.94 -1.83
CA ARG A 207 23.74 -11.85 -1.62
C ARG A 207 24.14 -12.05 -0.15
N LEU A 208 23.20 -12.01 0.79
CA LEU A 208 23.52 -12.27 2.19
C LEU A 208 23.83 -13.76 2.37
N PRO A 209 24.94 -14.10 3.06
CA PRO A 209 25.19 -15.49 3.43
C PRO A 209 24.06 -15.95 4.36
N GLU A 210 23.57 -17.18 4.15
CA GLU A 210 22.64 -17.85 5.07
C GLU A 210 23.27 -17.85 6.47
N SER A 211 22.91 -16.87 7.30
CA SER A 211 23.44 -16.79 8.65
C SER A 211 22.67 -17.78 9.53
N PRO A 212 23.36 -18.66 10.27
CA PRO A 212 22.68 -19.68 11.06
C PRO A 212 21.89 -19.04 12.20
N ARG A 213 20.66 -19.54 12.36
CA ARG A 213 19.67 -19.29 13.43
C ARG A 213 20.28 -18.61 14.66
N LEU A 214 20.01 -17.33 14.87
CA LEU A 214 20.25 -16.66 16.14
C LEU A 214 18.94 -16.57 16.91
N GLY A 215 18.96 -17.21 18.09
CA GLY A 215 17.80 -17.52 18.92
C GLY A 215 17.02 -16.30 19.40
N ARG A 216 15.74 -16.57 19.69
CA ARG A 216 14.83 -15.70 20.43
C ARG A 216 15.55 -15.07 21.62
N ALA A 217 15.68 -13.75 21.62
CA ALA A 217 15.92 -13.01 22.84
C ALA A 217 14.59 -12.96 23.59
N SER A 218 14.44 -13.82 24.60
CA SER A 218 13.42 -13.66 25.64
C SER A 218 13.69 -12.35 26.38
N ARG A 219 12.74 -11.43 26.37
CA ARG A 219 12.43 -10.51 27.47
C ARG A 219 10.94 -10.21 27.46
#